data_AF-N9BJW0-F1
#
_entry.id   AF-N9BJW0-F1
#
_cell.length_a   1.000
_cell.length_b   1.000
_cell.length_c   1.000
_cell.angle_alpha   90.00
_cell.angle_beta   90.00
_cell.angle_gamma   90.00
#
_symmetry.space_group_name_H-M   'P 1'
#
loop_
_entity.id
_entity.type
_entity.pdbx_description
1 polymer ?
#
loop_
_entity_poly.entity_id
_entity_poly.type
_entity_poly.pdbx_seq_one_letter_code
_entity_poly.pdbx_strand_id
1 'polypeptide(L)'
;MAVDKDKYKALYEYQKAQFDDEKTRYSKLEDKATKYLTSLTIVISAYILIVGKFIGASNTIFCLTYALIIFFIVLTFLSFCSAWFSIFNSLKLQEVKKMPSDHRLIEYFLDNELPTIYWDLAEKYDEAIKWYRNKNHDKTLLMQQGYNEIIHSGIFFVISIFFIFLTKVV
;
A
#
# COMPACT_ATOMS: atom_id res chain seq x y z
N MET A 1 -3.45 -47.64 11.84
CA MET A 1 -4.27 -46.48 12.26
C MET A 1 -4.91 -45.95 10.99
N ALA A 2 -6.23 -46.11 10.81
CA ALA A 2 -6.88 -45.72 9.56
C ALA A 2 -6.72 -44.21 9.37
N VAL A 3 -6.01 -43.81 8.34
CA VAL A 3 -5.79 -42.41 7.99
C VAL A 3 -7.15 -41.84 7.60
N ASP A 4 -7.68 -40.92 8.41
CA ASP A 4 -8.97 -40.30 8.19
C ASP A 4 -8.87 -39.32 7.00
N LYS A 5 -9.13 -39.86 5.80
CA LYS A 5 -9.08 -39.14 4.53
C LYS A 5 -9.93 -37.87 4.54
N ASP A 6 -11.07 -37.88 5.23
CA ASP A 6 -11.99 -36.74 5.28
C ASP A 6 -11.40 -35.60 6.11
N LYS A 7 -10.65 -35.92 7.17
CA LYS A 7 -9.89 -34.94 7.96
C LYS A 7 -8.84 -34.20 7.11
N TYR A 8 -8.04 -34.93 6.32
CA TYR A 8 -7.01 -34.30 5.47
C TYR A 8 -7.62 -33.49 4.33
N LYS A 9 -8.71 -33.98 3.74
CA LYS A 9 -9.47 -33.25 2.74
C LYS A 9 -10.01 -31.92 3.30
N ALA A 10 -10.62 -31.94 4.48
CA ALA A 10 -11.12 -30.74 5.13
C ALA A 10 -10.01 -29.71 5.42
N LEU A 11 -8.83 -30.18 5.86
CA LEU A 11 -7.66 -29.33 6.07
C LEU A 11 -7.19 -28.68 4.76
N TYR A 12 -7.06 -29.46 3.70
CA TYR A 12 -6.68 -28.97 2.37
C TYR A 12 -7.67 -27.91 1.85
N GLU A 13 -8.97 -28.18 1.93
CA GLU A 13 -10.01 -27.24 1.47
C GLU A 13 -9.99 -25.94 2.27
N TYR A 14 -9.80 -26.02 3.59
CA TYR A 14 -9.63 -24.85 4.45
C TYR A 14 -8.40 -24.02 4.06
N GLN A 15 -7.24 -24.66 3.88
CA GLN A 15 -6.01 -23.96 3.51
C GLN A 15 -6.09 -23.33 2.11
N LYS A 16 -6.71 -24.02 1.15
CA LYS A 16 -6.97 -23.45 -0.17
C LYS A 16 -7.83 -22.19 -0.10
N ALA A 17 -8.91 -22.21 0.69
CA ALA A 17 -9.77 -21.05 0.88
C ALA A 17 -9.03 -19.87 1.53
N GLN A 18 -8.19 -20.13 2.53
CA GLN A 18 -7.35 -19.12 3.18
C GLN A 18 -6.32 -18.51 2.21
N PHE A 19 -5.72 -19.33 1.35
CA PHE A 19 -4.81 -18.88 0.31
C PHE A 19 -5.51 -17.94 -0.68
N ASP A 20 -6.69 -18.32 -1.16
CA ASP A 20 -7.46 -17.51 -2.10
C ASP A 20 -7.89 -16.16 -1.47
N ASP A 21 -8.21 -16.14 -0.18
CA ASP A 21 -8.52 -14.91 0.57
C ASP A 21 -7.29 -13.99 0.69
N GLU A 22 -6.13 -14.51 1.10
CA GLU A 22 -4.91 -13.71 1.25
C GLU A 22 -4.39 -13.18 -0.10
N LYS A 23 -4.52 -13.98 -1.18
CA LYS A 23 -4.25 -13.55 -2.55
C LYS A 23 -5.21 -12.44 -2.99
N THR A 24 -6.50 -12.58 -2.68
CA THR A 24 -7.50 -11.55 -2.98
C THR A 24 -7.21 -10.26 -2.20
N ARG A 25 -6.83 -10.37 -0.93
CA ARG A 25 -6.41 -9.24 -0.10
C ARG A 25 -5.20 -8.51 -0.69
N TYR A 26 -4.22 -9.25 -1.20
CA TYR A 26 -3.07 -8.68 -1.91
C TYR A 26 -3.50 -7.81 -3.09
N SER A 27 -4.36 -8.35 -3.97
CA SER A 27 -4.89 -7.61 -5.12
C SER A 27 -5.67 -6.36 -4.70
N LYS A 28 -6.52 -6.48 -3.67
CA LYS A 28 -7.31 -5.34 -3.14
C LYS A 28 -6.41 -4.24 -2.57
N LEU A 29 -5.28 -4.59 -1.95
CA LEU A 29 -4.31 -3.62 -1.46
C LEU A 29 -3.64 -2.87 -2.61
N GLU A 30 -3.28 -3.55 -3.70
CA GLU A 30 -2.73 -2.90 -4.90
C GLU A 30 -3.73 -1.96 -5.57
N ASP A 31 -4.99 -2.37 -5.69
CA ASP A 31 -6.06 -1.50 -6.21
C ASP A 31 -6.23 -0.25 -5.35
N LYS A 32 -6.20 -0.41 -4.02
CA LYS A 32 -6.35 0.70 -3.07
C LYS A 32 -5.14 1.65 -3.12
N ALA A 33 -3.92 1.11 -3.18
CA ALA A 33 -2.71 1.89 -3.32
C ALA A 33 -2.69 2.68 -4.64
N THR A 34 -3.13 2.07 -5.74
CA THR A 34 -3.26 2.76 -7.04
C THR A 34 -4.24 3.93 -6.95
N LYS A 35 -5.42 3.73 -6.36
CA LYS A 35 -6.42 4.80 -6.15
C LYS A 35 -5.86 5.94 -5.30
N TYR A 36 -5.11 5.63 -4.24
CA TYR A 36 -4.47 6.63 -3.40
C TYR A 36 -3.39 7.41 -4.16
N LEU A 37 -2.55 6.72 -4.95
CA LEU A 37 -1.52 7.37 -5.75
C LEU A 37 -2.13 8.33 -6.79
N THR A 38 -3.19 7.90 -7.48
CA THR A 38 -3.91 8.75 -8.45
C THR A 38 -4.51 9.98 -7.77
N SER A 39 -5.20 9.79 -6.64
CA SER A 39 -5.77 10.90 -5.88
C SER A 39 -4.70 11.87 -5.39
N LEU A 40 -3.58 11.36 -4.85
CA LEU A 40 -2.46 12.15 -4.39
C LEU A 40 -1.84 12.99 -5.53
N THR A 41 -1.69 12.40 -6.71
CA THR A 41 -1.12 13.10 -7.89
C THR A 41 -2.00 14.28 -8.32
N ILE A 42 -3.33 14.12 -8.27
CA ILE A 42 -4.28 15.20 -8.55
C ILE A 42 -4.15 16.32 -7.51
N VAL A 43 -4.08 15.97 -6.22
CA VAL A 43 -3.94 16.93 -5.12
C VAL A 43 -2.62 17.71 -5.23
N ILE A 44 -1.50 17.04 -5.52
CA ILE A 44 -0.20 17.69 -5.73
C ILE A 44 -0.27 18.68 -6.89
N SER A 45 -0.92 18.30 -8.00
CA SER A 45 -1.07 19.17 -9.17
C SER A 45 -1.88 20.43 -8.84
N ALA A 46 -3.00 20.27 -8.13
CA ALA A 46 -3.81 21.39 -7.67
C ALA A 46 -3.03 22.30 -6.70
N TYR A 47 -2.27 21.70 -5.78
CA TYR A 47 -1.44 22.41 -4.82
C TYR A 47 -0.40 23.30 -5.52
N ILE A 48 0.33 22.78 -6.51
CA ILE A 48 1.33 23.55 -7.27
C ILE A 48 0.71 24.78 -7.93
N LEU A 49 -0.51 24.65 -8.49
CA LEU A 49 -1.22 25.78 -9.12
C LEU A 49 -1.60 26.86 -8.10
N ILE A 50 -2.09 26.46 -6.92
CA ILE A 50 -2.47 27.39 -5.84
C ILE A 50 -1.24 28.15 -5.35
N VAL A 51 -0.15 27.42 -5.06
CA VAL A 51 1.11 28.01 -4.58
C VAL A 51 1.72 28.93 -5.62
N GLY A 52 1.76 28.53 -6.89
CA GLY A 52 2.29 29.34 -7.98
C GLY A 52 1.55 30.68 -8.15
N LYS A 53 0.22 30.67 -8.04
CA LYS A 53 -0.59 31.90 -8.06
C LYS A 53 -0.29 32.80 -6.86
N PHE A 54 -0.07 32.23 -5.68
CA PHE A 54 0.24 33.00 -4.49
C PHE A 54 1.60 33.70 -4.58
N ILE A 55 2.63 32.96 -4.99
CA ILE A 55 4.00 33.49 -5.13
C ILE A 55 4.03 34.64 -6.15
N GLY A 56 3.33 34.51 -7.28
CA GLY A 56 3.29 35.54 -8.33
C GLY A 56 2.50 36.82 -7.98
N ALA A 57 1.67 36.80 -6.94
CA ALA A 57 0.80 37.93 -6.56
C ALA A 57 1.32 38.74 -5.36
N SER A 58 2.42 38.32 -4.73
CA SER A 58 2.94 38.95 -3.51
C SER A 58 3.97 40.04 -3.83
N ASN A 59 3.58 41.32 -3.67
CA ASN A 59 4.43 42.50 -3.92
C ASN A 59 4.86 43.25 -2.64
N THR A 60 4.53 42.77 -1.44
CA THR A 60 4.76 43.51 -0.19
C THR A 60 5.33 42.59 0.90
N ILE A 61 6.55 42.88 1.34
CA ILE A 61 7.40 41.98 2.12
C ILE A 61 7.39 42.39 3.60
N PHE A 62 6.66 41.65 4.43
CA PHE A 62 7.12 41.39 5.81
C PHE A 62 8.03 40.17 5.77
N CYS A 63 9.34 40.39 5.95
CA CYS A 63 10.38 39.37 5.74
C CYS A 63 10.14 38.07 6.54
N LEU A 64 9.72 38.19 7.81
CA LEU A 64 9.51 37.04 8.69
C LEU A 64 8.28 36.20 8.30
N THR A 65 7.13 36.85 8.08
CA THR A 65 5.88 36.14 7.75
C THR A 65 5.98 35.43 6.40
N TYR A 66 6.62 36.08 5.43
CA TYR A 66 6.87 35.48 4.12
C TYR A 66 7.80 34.25 4.22
N ALA A 67 8.85 34.32 5.04
CA ALA A 67 9.73 33.18 5.29
C ALA A 67 8.99 32.00 5.94
N LEU A 68 8.09 32.25 6.90
CA LEU A 68 7.25 31.22 7.51
C LEU A 68 6.31 30.56 6.50
N ILE A 69 5.68 31.34 5.62
CA ILE A 69 4.81 30.80 4.56
C ILE A 69 5.59 29.87 3.63
N ILE A 70 6.75 30.32 3.15
CA ILE A 70 7.63 29.50 2.30
C ILE A 70 8.05 28.22 3.03
N PHE A 71 8.41 28.32 4.30
CA PHE A 71 8.80 27.16 5.10
C PHE A 71 7.70 26.09 5.15
N PHE A 72 6.45 26.47 5.43
CA PHE A 72 5.32 25.52 5.44
C PHE A 72 4.96 24.99 4.05
N ILE A 73 5.14 25.79 2.99
CA ILE A 73 4.98 25.34 1.60
C ILE A 73 6.00 24.24 1.29
N VAL A 74 7.28 24.46 1.62
CA VAL A 74 8.34 23.47 1.41
C VAL A 74 8.06 22.20 2.22
N LEU A 75 7.66 22.30 3.49
CA LEU A 75 7.28 21.14 4.30
C LEU A 75 6.11 20.36 3.69
N THR A 76 5.08 21.06 3.22
CA THR A 76 3.92 20.43 2.55
C THR A 76 4.38 19.64 1.32
N PHE A 77 5.24 20.24 0.49
CA PHE A 77 5.78 19.58 -0.70
C PHE A 77 6.62 18.35 -0.35
N LEU A 78 7.49 18.43 0.66
CA LEU A 78 8.29 17.29 1.12
C LEU A 78 7.42 16.15 1.65
N SER A 79 6.38 16.45 2.43
CA SER A 79 5.41 15.44 2.88
C SER A 79 4.64 14.81 1.73
N PHE A 80 4.26 15.57 0.70
CA PHE A 80 3.66 15.00 -0.50
C PHE A 80 4.61 14.06 -1.25
N CYS A 81 5.88 14.43 -1.40
CA CYS A 81 6.90 13.55 -2.00
C CYS A 81 7.11 12.28 -1.18
N SER A 82 7.19 12.39 0.15
CA SER A 82 7.29 11.26 1.07
C SER A 82 6.10 10.31 0.93
N ALA A 83 4.88 10.86 0.94
CA ALA A 83 3.64 10.11 0.73
C ALA A 83 3.64 9.38 -0.62
N TRP A 84 4.01 10.09 -1.69
CA TRP A 84 4.06 9.55 -3.04
C TRP A 84 5.05 8.39 -3.13
N PHE A 85 6.25 8.55 -2.59
CA PHE A 85 7.27 7.50 -2.58
C PHE A 85 6.82 6.27 -1.79
N SER A 86 6.24 6.46 -0.60
CA SER A 86 5.76 5.36 0.24
C SER A 86 4.66 4.54 -0.44
N ILE A 87 3.67 5.23 -1.02
CA ILE A 87 2.56 4.58 -1.74
C ILE A 87 3.08 3.90 -3.01
N PHE A 88 3.94 4.56 -3.78
CA PHE A 88 4.54 3.99 -4.98
C PHE A 88 5.36 2.73 -4.67
N ASN A 89 6.14 2.73 -3.59
CA ASN A 89 6.92 1.57 -3.17
C ASN A 89 6.02 0.39 -2.76
N SER A 90 4.81 0.66 -2.24
CA SER A 90 3.82 -0.40 -1.96
C SER A 90 3.30 -1.12 -3.22
N LEU A 91 3.40 -0.47 -4.40
CA LEU A 91 3.02 -1.02 -5.71
C LEU A 91 4.17 -1.73 -6.43
N LYS A 92 5.35 -1.88 -5.82
CA LYS A 92 6.49 -2.54 -6.44
C LYS A 92 6.10 -3.92 -6.95
N LEU A 93 6.37 -4.18 -8.23
CA LEU A 93 6.13 -5.47 -8.87
C LEU A 93 7.00 -6.52 -8.19
N GLN A 94 6.40 -7.62 -7.76
CA GLN A 94 7.11 -8.72 -7.10
C GLN A 94 6.62 -10.05 -7.67
N GLU A 95 7.51 -11.03 -7.70
CA GLU A 95 7.14 -12.40 -8.01
C GLU A 95 6.19 -12.93 -6.94
N VAL A 96 5.02 -13.35 -7.38
CA VAL A 96 3.97 -13.85 -6.51
C VAL A 96 4.13 -15.36 -6.34
N LYS A 97 4.06 -15.88 -5.11
CA LYS A 97 4.14 -17.33 -4.88
C LYS A 97 2.92 -18.02 -5.52
N LYS A 98 3.21 -18.96 -6.41
CA LYS A 98 2.24 -19.79 -7.14
C LYS A 98 2.29 -21.21 -6.60
N MET A 99 1.15 -21.89 -6.60
CA MET A 99 1.13 -23.33 -6.33
C MET A 99 1.83 -24.07 -7.47
N PRO A 100 2.52 -25.18 -7.18
CA PRO A 100 3.14 -26.00 -8.22
C PRO A 100 2.07 -26.51 -9.18
N SER A 101 2.42 -26.57 -10.45
CA SER A 101 1.55 -27.03 -11.54
C SER A 101 2.35 -27.74 -12.63
N ASP A 102 3.53 -28.25 -12.25
CA ASP A 102 4.48 -28.90 -13.14
C ASP A 102 4.22 -30.41 -13.23
N HIS A 103 4.86 -31.05 -14.22
CA HIS A 103 4.68 -32.49 -14.47
C HIS A 103 5.04 -33.35 -13.26
N ARG A 104 5.99 -32.89 -12.44
CA ARG A 104 6.38 -33.55 -11.18
C ARG A 104 5.24 -33.66 -10.19
N LEU A 105 4.33 -32.67 -10.15
CA LEU A 105 3.14 -32.76 -9.31
C LEU A 105 2.19 -33.84 -9.81
N ILE A 106 2.08 -34.01 -11.14
CA ILE A 106 1.23 -35.05 -11.73
C ILE A 106 1.77 -36.44 -11.38
N GLU A 107 3.08 -36.65 -11.54
CA GLU A 107 3.76 -37.90 -11.14
C GLU A 107 3.58 -38.16 -9.64
N TYR A 108 3.79 -37.15 -8.80
CA TYR A 108 3.57 -37.25 -7.36
C TYR A 108 2.15 -37.70 -6.99
N PHE A 109 1.14 -37.24 -7.72
CA PHE A 109 -0.26 -37.66 -7.51
C PHE A 109 -0.52 -39.12 -7.91
N LEU A 110 0.20 -39.64 -8.90
CA LEU A 110 0.09 -41.02 -9.34
C LEU A 110 0.80 -41.98 -8.38
N ASP A 111 1.89 -41.53 -7.76
CA ASP A 111 2.76 -42.35 -6.91
C ASP A 111 2.37 -42.39 -5.44
N ASN A 112 1.44 -41.54 -4.98
CA ASN A 112 1.12 -41.39 -3.56
C ASN A 112 -0.37 -41.60 -3.25
N GLU A 113 -0.66 -42.01 -2.01
CA GLU A 113 -2.02 -42.10 -1.52
C GLU A 113 -2.64 -40.71 -1.34
N LEU A 114 -3.96 -40.62 -1.59
CA LEU A 114 -4.71 -39.37 -1.55
C LEU A 114 -4.62 -38.60 -0.21
N PRO A 115 -4.61 -39.23 0.98
CA PRO A 115 -4.38 -38.50 2.22
C PRO A 115 -3.02 -37.82 2.32
N THR A 116 -1.96 -38.48 1.81
CA THR A 116 -0.60 -37.91 1.73
C THR A 116 -0.58 -36.70 0.82
N ILE A 117 -1.26 -36.78 -0.32
CA ILE A 117 -1.40 -35.67 -1.26
C ILE A 117 -2.13 -34.49 -0.61
N TYR A 118 -3.24 -34.73 0.09
CA TYR A 118 -3.96 -33.65 0.78
C TYR A 118 -3.12 -32.97 1.85
N TRP A 119 -2.36 -33.75 2.62
CA TRP A 119 -1.43 -33.21 3.61
C TRP A 119 -0.36 -32.32 2.97
N ASP A 120 0.34 -32.82 1.95
CA ASP A 120 1.41 -32.08 1.26
C ASP A 120 0.89 -30.79 0.60
N LEU A 121 -0.29 -30.83 -0.03
CA LEU A 121 -0.91 -29.63 -0.58
C LEU A 121 -1.29 -28.62 0.51
N ALA A 122 -1.82 -29.08 1.64
CA ALA A 122 -2.16 -28.22 2.76
C ALA A 122 -0.92 -27.51 3.32
N GLU A 123 0.22 -28.20 3.41
CA GLU A 123 1.50 -27.62 3.83
C GLU A 123 2.02 -26.59 2.82
N LYS A 124 1.97 -26.90 1.52
CA LYS A 124 2.34 -25.95 0.46
C LYS A 124 1.47 -24.69 0.47
N TYR A 125 0.16 -24.83 0.75
CA TYR A 125 -0.71 -23.68 0.93
C TYR A 125 -0.33 -22.86 2.17
N ASP A 126 -0.03 -23.50 3.31
CA ASP A 126 0.38 -22.80 4.53
C ASP A 126 1.65 -21.95 4.29
N GLU A 127 2.64 -22.49 3.59
CA GLU A 127 3.82 -21.70 3.19
C GLU A 127 3.47 -20.49 2.33
N ALA A 128 2.59 -20.69 1.34
CA ALA A 128 2.18 -19.62 0.45
C ALA A 128 1.36 -18.55 1.20
N ILE A 129 0.49 -18.96 2.12
CA ILE A 129 -0.28 -18.07 3.01
C ILE A 129 0.67 -17.23 3.86
N LYS A 130 1.68 -17.84 4.49
CA LYS A 130 2.70 -17.11 5.27
C LYS A 130 3.42 -16.06 4.42
N TRP A 131 3.77 -16.41 3.19
CA TRP A 131 4.36 -15.46 2.25
C TRP A 131 3.41 -14.29 1.95
N TYR A 132 2.15 -14.56 1.60
CA TYR A 132 1.18 -13.49 1.32
C TYR A 132 0.91 -12.62 2.53
N ARG A 133 0.79 -13.20 3.73
CA ARG A 133 0.58 -12.44 4.97
C ARG A 133 1.71 -11.45 5.24
N ASN A 134 2.95 -11.89 5.09
CA ASN A 134 4.11 -11.02 5.25
C ASN A 134 4.09 -9.89 4.21
N LYS A 135 3.83 -10.21 2.94
CA LYS A 135 3.75 -9.19 1.87
C LYS A 135 2.58 -8.23 2.03
N ASN A 136 1.42 -8.72 2.43
CA ASN A 136 0.25 -7.90 2.72
C ASN A 136 0.54 -6.96 3.90
N HIS A 137 1.25 -7.44 4.92
CA HIS A 137 1.67 -6.63 6.06
C HIS A 137 2.64 -5.51 5.65
N ASP A 138 3.71 -5.85 4.92
CA ASP A 138 4.69 -4.87 4.42
C ASP A 138 4.01 -3.77 3.58
N LYS A 139 3.14 -4.16 2.65
CA LYS A 139 2.36 -3.22 1.84
C LYS A 139 1.45 -2.34 2.70
N THR A 140 0.78 -2.92 3.70
CA THR A 140 -0.09 -2.17 4.61
C THR A 140 0.69 -1.11 5.39
N LEU A 141 1.89 -1.44 5.88
CA LEU A 141 2.76 -0.50 6.59
C LEU A 141 3.16 0.69 5.70
N LEU A 142 3.61 0.42 4.48
CA LEU A 142 3.96 1.46 3.50
C LEU A 142 2.77 2.36 3.15
N MET A 143 1.58 1.77 2.98
CA MET A 143 0.36 2.53 2.72
C MET A 143 -0.04 3.39 3.93
N GLN A 144 0.10 2.88 5.15
CA GLN A 144 -0.21 3.61 6.37
C GLN A 144 0.76 4.77 6.59
N GLN A 145 2.06 4.56 6.34
CA GLN A 145 3.04 5.64 6.33
C GLN A 145 2.68 6.72 5.32
N GLY A 146 2.34 6.34 4.08
CA GLY A 146 1.95 7.30 3.05
C GLY A 146 0.68 8.08 3.42
N TYR A 147 -0.29 7.43 4.07
CA TYR A 147 -1.49 8.10 4.57
C TYR A 147 -1.21 9.11 5.68
N ASN A 148 -0.31 8.77 6.62
CA ASN A 148 0.11 9.69 7.68
C ASN A 148 0.81 10.94 7.11
N GLU A 149 1.64 10.76 6.08
CA GLU A 149 2.30 11.87 5.37
C GLU A 149 1.28 12.76 4.62
N ILE A 150 0.21 12.19 4.08
CA ILE A 150 -0.91 12.95 3.52
C ILE A 150 -1.57 13.81 4.61
N ILE A 151 -1.82 13.26 5.80
CA ILE A 151 -2.37 14.04 6.92
C ILE A 151 -1.44 15.20 7.30
N HIS A 152 -0.14 14.93 7.46
CA HIS A 152 0.84 15.99 7.77
C HIS A 152 0.87 17.08 6.69
N SER A 153 0.86 16.70 5.42
CA SER A 153 0.78 17.66 4.31
C SER A 153 -0.48 18.53 4.38
N GLY A 154 -1.63 17.95 4.75
CA GLY A 154 -2.87 18.69 4.94
C GLY A 154 -2.79 19.71 6.08
N ILE A 155 -2.15 19.35 7.19
CA ILE A 155 -1.93 20.26 8.33
C ILE A 155 -1.01 21.42 7.91
N PHE A 156 0.14 21.13 7.29
CA PHE A 156 1.06 22.17 6.84
C PHE A 156 0.43 23.10 5.79
N PHE A 157 -0.40 22.54 4.90
CA PHE A 157 -1.15 23.32 3.93
C PHE A 157 -2.14 24.28 4.59
N VAL A 158 -2.95 23.81 5.55
CA VAL A 158 -3.89 24.67 6.27
C VAL A 158 -3.17 25.79 7.03
N ILE A 159 -2.04 25.47 7.69
CA ILE A 159 -1.21 26.47 8.36
C ILE A 159 -0.69 27.51 7.36
N SER A 160 -0.23 27.07 6.18
CA SER A 160 0.24 27.99 5.14
C SER A 160 -0.86 28.94 4.66
N ILE A 161 -2.09 28.43 4.43
CA ILE A 161 -3.24 29.25 4.05
C ILE A 161 -3.60 30.25 5.15
N PHE A 162 -3.56 29.83 6.41
CA PHE A 162 -3.86 30.70 7.53
C PHE A 162 -2.89 31.90 7.59
N PHE A 163 -1.58 31.66 7.45
CA PHE A 163 -0.61 32.76 7.38
C PHE A 163 -0.81 33.65 6.15
N ILE A 164 -1.13 33.07 5.00
CA ILE A 164 -1.47 33.83 3.79
C ILE A 164 -2.67 34.75 4.04
N PHE A 165 -3.71 34.26 4.69
CA PHE A 165 -4.88 35.05 5.03
C PHE A 165 -4.53 36.22 5.95
N LEU A 166 -3.71 35.98 6.98
CA LEU A 166 -3.24 37.04 7.88
C LEU A 166 -2.49 38.15 7.12
N THR A 167 -1.65 37.79 6.14
CA THR A 167 -0.93 38.80 5.33
C THR A 167 -1.81 39.65 4.41
N LYS A 168 -3.06 39.23 4.14
CA LYS A 168 -4.01 40.00 3.33
C LYS A 168 -4.98 40.85 4.15
N VAL A 169 -5.16 40.50 5.43
CA VAL A 169 -6.08 41.19 6.34
C VAL A 169 -5.40 42.33 7.09
N VAL A 170 -4.10 42.19 7.37
CA VAL A 170 -3.24 43.24 7.95
C VAL A 170 -2.68 44.13 6.84
#